data_AF-A0A945MHI1-F1
#
_entry.id   AF-A0A945MHI1-F1
#
_cell.length_a   1.000
_cell.length_b   1.000
_cell.length_c   1.000
_cell.angle_alpha   90.00
_cell.angle_beta   90.00
_cell.angle_gamma   90.00
#
_symmetry.space_group_name_H-M   'P 1'
#
loop_
_entity.id
_entity.type
_entity.pdbx_description
1 polymer ?
#
loop_
_entity_poly.entity_id
_entity_poly.type
_entity_poly.pdbx_seq_one_letter_code
_entity_poly.pdbx_strand_id
1 'polypeptide(L)'
;SILLSSESWPIQLNAVKYYQSTNNWKRALELSTKVNDKFPNNFDVQIMHVKSLLNENRFDDAILFLDKANVLPSEMARESRQLYEWVNLAKAIESLKMNNIDQARVYIEKSREWPKNLGIGKPYNPDESLQGYLNKFLNKEISKNELIKELNLTNNKKSGYGSKLINNIIKAVK
;
A
#
# COMPACT_ATOMS: atom_id res chain seq x y z
N SER A 1 -4.40 -5.40 -35.03
CA SER A 1 -3.77 -5.91 -33.79
C SER A 1 -4.71 -5.67 -32.62
N ILE A 2 -5.06 -6.70 -31.85
CA ILE A 2 -5.98 -6.61 -30.68
C ILE A 2 -5.45 -5.61 -29.62
N LEU A 3 -4.13 -5.40 -29.57
CA LEU A 3 -3.44 -4.45 -28.69
C LEU A 3 -3.77 -2.97 -28.96
N LEU A 4 -4.35 -2.63 -30.11
CA LEU A 4 -4.71 -1.26 -30.48
C LEU A 4 -6.22 -0.99 -30.33
N SER A 5 -7.00 -1.98 -29.87
CA SER A 5 -8.42 -1.76 -29.58
C SER A 5 -8.57 -1.06 -28.23
N SER A 6 -9.48 -0.09 -28.15
CA SER A 6 -9.88 0.58 -26.89
C SER A 6 -10.35 -0.40 -25.81
N GLU A 7 -10.74 -1.61 -26.23
CA GLU A 7 -11.20 -2.69 -25.39
C GLU A 7 -10.07 -3.53 -24.79
N SER A 8 -8.81 -3.31 -25.18
CA SER A 8 -7.66 -4.05 -24.66
C SER A 8 -7.28 -3.58 -23.25
N TRP A 9 -6.91 -4.53 -22.38
CA TRP A 9 -6.51 -4.22 -21.00
C TRP A 9 -5.34 -3.21 -20.90
N PRO A 10 -4.32 -3.19 -21.79
CA PRO A 10 -3.23 -2.22 -21.66
C PRO A 10 -3.69 -0.77 -21.86
N ILE A 11 -4.59 -0.52 -22.83
CA ILE A 11 -5.12 0.83 -23.08
C ILE A 11 -5.96 1.29 -21.89
N GLN A 12 -6.82 0.42 -21.37
CA GLN A 12 -7.65 0.74 -20.22
C GLN A 12 -6.80 0.95 -18.95
N LEU A 13 -5.77 0.14 -18.75
CA LEU A 13 -4.82 0.29 -17.64
C LEU A 13 -4.03 1.59 -17.75
N ASN A 14 -3.66 2.03 -18.95
CA ASN A 14 -3.01 3.33 -19.16
C ASN A 14 -3.92 4.49 -18.75
N ALA A 15 -5.23 4.41 -19.02
CA ALA A 15 -6.19 5.40 -18.55
C ALA A 15 -6.26 5.43 -17.01
N VAL A 16 -6.26 4.27 -16.34
CA VAL A 16 -6.17 4.19 -14.87
C VAL A 16 -4.89 4.88 -14.38
N LYS A 17 -3.73 4.51 -14.93
CA LYS A 17 -2.42 5.05 -14.56
C LYS A 17 -2.33 6.57 -14.77
N TYR A 18 -2.97 7.11 -15.81
CA TYR A 18 -3.07 8.55 -16.03
C TYR A 18 -3.81 9.28 -14.90
N TYR A 19 -4.96 8.74 -14.45
CA TYR A 19 -5.67 9.36 -13.33
C TYR A 19 -4.91 9.19 -12.00
N GLN A 20 -4.19 8.09 -11.82
CA GLN A 20 -3.30 7.90 -10.66
C GLN A 20 -2.14 8.91 -10.67
N SER A 21 -1.49 9.16 -11.82
CA SER A 21 -0.36 10.10 -11.91
C SER A 21 -0.79 11.56 -11.70
N THR A 22 -2.05 11.88 -11.99
CA THR A 22 -2.67 13.20 -11.75
C THR A 22 -3.33 13.32 -10.37
N ASN A 23 -3.16 12.31 -9.50
CA ASN A 23 -3.77 12.21 -8.17
C ASN A 23 -5.32 12.27 -8.17
N ASN A 24 -5.97 12.01 -9.30
CA ASN A 24 -7.43 11.88 -9.36
C ASN A 24 -7.84 10.45 -8.95
N TRP A 25 -7.63 10.16 -7.66
CA TRP A 25 -7.78 8.83 -7.08
C TRP A 25 -9.21 8.31 -7.14
N LYS A 26 -10.22 9.16 -6.95
CA LYS A 26 -11.63 8.80 -7.13
C LYS A 26 -11.89 8.29 -8.56
N ARG A 27 -11.44 9.02 -9.58
CA ARG A 27 -11.63 8.59 -10.97
C ARG A 27 -10.79 7.35 -11.31
N ALA A 28 -9.57 7.27 -10.77
CA ALA A 28 -8.71 6.10 -10.91
C ALA A 28 -9.37 4.86 -10.28
N LEU A 29 -10.05 5.00 -9.14
CA LEU A 29 -10.78 3.92 -8.50
C LEU A 29 -11.96 3.48 -9.37
N GLU A 30 -12.84 4.40 -9.77
CA GLU A 30 -13.99 4.09 -10.64
C GLU A 30 -13.59 3.33 -11.91
N LEU A 31 -12.52 3.77 -12.58
CA LEU A 31 -12.04 3.11 -13.78
C LEU A 31 -11.39 1.77 -13.46
N SER A 32 -10.49 1.73 -12.48
CA SER A 32 -9.80 0.47 -12.14
C SER A 32 -10.76 -0.63 -11.68
N THR A 33 -11.87 -0.31 -11.01
CA THR A 33 -12.94 -1.27 -10.70
C THR A 33 -13.49 -1.90 -11.99
N LYS A 34 -13.91 -1.08 -12.96
CA LYS A 34 -14.45 -1.58 -14.23
C LYS A 34 -13.46 -2.43 -15.02
N VAL A 35 -12.20 -1.99 -15.05
CA VAL A 35 -11.13 -2.73 -15.75
C VAL A 35 -10.85 -4.07 -15.04
N ASN A 36 -10.84 -4.07 -13.71
CA ASN A 36 -10.66 -5.28 -12.91
C ASN A 36 -11.81 -6.27 -13.10
N ASP A 37 -13.06 -5.80 -13.14
CA ASP A 37 -14.22 -6.66 -13.39
C ASP A 37 -14.18 -7.31 -14.79
N LYS A 38 -13.65 -6.57 -15.78
CA LYS A 38 -13.49 -7.06 -17.14
C LYS A 38 -12.29 -8.02 -17.29
N PHE A 39 -11.23 -7.82 -16.51
CA PHE A 39 -9.99 -8.60 -16.58
C PHE A 39 -9.58 -9.15 -15.20
N PRO A 40 -10.44 -9.96 -14.54
CA PRO A 40 -10.28 -10.32 -13.13
C PRO A 40 -9.06 -11.20 -12.85
N ASN A 41 -8.46 -11.82 -13.87
CA ASN A 41 -7.27 -12.66 -13.74
C ASN A 41 -5.97 -11.96 -14.17
N ASN A 42 -6.02 -10.66 -14.48
CA ASN A 42 -4.86 -9.89 -14.88
C ASN A 42 -4.25 -9.20 -13.66
N PHE A 43 -3.08 -9.65 -13.22
CA PHE A 43 -2.44 -9.11 -12.02
C PHE A 43 -2.01 -7.64 -12.18
N ASP A 44 -1.64 -7.18 -13.37
CA ASP A 44 -1.29 -5.75 -13.58
C ASP A 44 -2.51 -4.85 -13.31
N VAL A 45 -3.68 -5.30 -13.75
CA VAL A 45 -4.96 -4.61 -13.49
C VAL A 45 -5.31 -4.65 -12.01
N GLN A 46 -5.23 -5.83 -11.38
CA GLN A 46 -5.51 -5.99 -9.94
C GLN A 46 -4.61 -5.09 -9.09
N ILE A 47 -3.31 -5.05 -9.36
CA ILE A 47 -2.36 -4.26 -8.57
C ILE A 47 -2.59 -2.75 -8.76
N MET A 48 -2.93 -2.29 -9.97
CA MET A 48 -3.34 -0.90 -10.16
C MET A 48 -4.68 -0.59 -9.47
N HIS A 49 -5.61 -1.54 -9.41
CA HIS A 49 -6.84 -1.38 -8.64
C HIS A 49 -6.57 -1.24 -7.14
N VAL A 50 -5.72 -2.10 -6.57
CA VAL A 50 -5.23 -2.01 -5.18
C VAL A 50 -4.64 -0.64 -4.88
N LYS A 51 -3.81 -0.10 -5.78
CA LYS A 51 -3.22 1.24 -5.62
C LYS A 51 -4.27 2.35 -5.54
N SER A 52 -5.33 2.25 -6.35
CA SER A 52 -6.47 3.18 -6.27
C SER A 52 -7.23 3.02 -4.95
N LEU A 53 -7.51 1.77 -4.52
CA LEU A 53 -8.17 1.48 -3.24
C LEU A 53 -7.39 2.06 -2.05
N LEU A 54 -6.08 1.84 -2.00
CA LEU A 54 -5.18 2.37 -0.96
C LEU A 54 -5.28 3.90 -0.86
N ASN A 55 -5.33 4.60 -1.99
CA ASN A 55 -5.35 6.07 -1.99
C ASN A 55 -6.71 6.66 -1.61
N GLU A 56 -7.79 5.92 -1.85
CA GLU A 56 -9.17 6.22 -1.41
C GLU A 56 -9.49 5.64 -0.02
N ASN A 57 -8.47 5.19 0.72
CA ASN A 57 -8.59 4.61 2.07
C ASN A 57 -9.48 3.36 2.17
N ARG A 58 -9.63 2.61 1.09
CA ARG A 58 -10.37 1.33 1.02
C ARG A 58 -9.45 0.17 1.37
N PHE A 59 -8.90 0.20 2.58
CA PHE A 59 -7.79 -0.67 2.96
C PHE A 59 -8.17 -2.16 3.05
N ASP A 60 -9.35 -2.48 3.58
CA ASP A 60 -9.79 -3.87 3.71
C ASP A 60 -9.99 -4.52 2.33
N ASP A 61 -10.59 -3.77 1.39
CA ASP A 61 -10.72 -4.21 0.00
C ASP A 61 -9.34 -4.41 -0.65
N ALA A 62 -8.40 -3.48 -0.42
CA ALA A 62 -7.05 -3.58 -0.95
C ALA A 62 -6.31 -4.84 -0.45
N ILE A 63 -6.45 -5.18 0.84
CA ILE A 63 -5.90 -6.42 1.43
C ILE A 63 -6.52 -7.65 0.75
N LEU A 64 -7.84 -7.69 0.61
CA LEU A 64 -8.54 -8.82 -0.02
C LEU A 64 -8.04 -9.10 -1.45
N PHE A 65 -7.75 -8.05 -2.23
CA PHE A 65 -7.19 -8.21 -3.56
C PHE A 65 -5.72 -8.67 -3.51
N LEU A 66 -4.90 -8.13 -2.63
CA LEU A 66 -3.49 -8.53 -2.48
C LEU A 66 -3.34 -9.98 -2.02
N ASP A 67 -4.19 -10.44 -1.10
CA ASP A 67 -4.16 -11.83 -0.60
C ASP A 67 -4.53 -12.85 -1.68
N LYS A 68 -5.32 -12.44 -2.68
CA LYS A 68 -5.77 -13.29 -3.81
C LYS A 68 -4.93 -13.14 -5.07
N ALA A 69 -4.17 -12.07 -5.21
CA ALA A 69 -3.36 -11.81 -6.38
C ALA A 69 -2.31 -12.91 -6.56
N ASN A 70 -1.98 -13.23 -7.82
CA ASN A 70 -0.88 -14.14 -8.17
C ASN A 70 0.06 -13.42 -9.14
N VAL A 71 0.90 -12.56 -8.56
CA VAL A 71 1.82 -11.69 -9.30
C VAL A 71 3.05 -12.49 -9.71
N LEU A 72 3.41 -12.42 -10.98
CA LEU A 72 4.63 -13.06 -11.49
C LEU A 72 5.88 -12.21 -11.17
N PRO A 73 7.07 -12.84 -11.01
CA PRO A 73 8.32 -12.12 -10.83
C PRO A 73 8.57 -11.10 -11.94
N SER A 74 8.46 -9.82 -11.59
CA SER A 74 8.49 -8.68 -12.51
C SER A 74 8.64 -7.37 -11.71
N GLU A 75 8.70 -6.22 -12.38
CA GLU A 75 8.60 -4.92 -11.71
C GLU A 75 7.30 -4.77 -10.90
N MET A 76 6.21 -5.37 -11.39
CA MET A 76 4.92 -5.36 -10.69
C MET A 76 5.00 -6.10 -9.34
N ALA A 77 5.92 -7.05 -9.17
CA ALA A 77 6.13 -7.74 -7.90
C ALA A 77 6.72 -6.83 -6.81
N ARG A 78 7.60 -5.89 -7.19
CA ARG A 78 8.10 -4.87 -6.25
C ARG A 78 6.98 -3.91 -5.83
N GLU A 79 6.18 -3.46 -6.79
CA GLU A 79 5.07 -2.54 -6.52
C GLU A 79 3.97 -3.20 -5.68
N SER A 80 3.60 -4.45 -5.98
CA SER A 80 2.60 -5.21 -5.22
C SER A 80 3.02 -5.42 -3.76
N ARG A 81 4.30 -5.78 -3.51
CA ARG A 81 4.84 -5.91 -2.16
C ARG A 81 4.89 -4.58 -1.41
N GLN A 82 5.21 -3.48 -2.10
CA GLN A 82 5.19 -2.15 -1.49
C GLN A 82 3.76 -1.75 -1.10
N LEU A 83 2.77 -2.00 -1.97
CA LEU A 83 1.37 -1.76 -1.67
C LEU A 83 0.90 -2.60 -0.48
N TYR A 84 1.31 -3.86 -0.39
CA TYR A 84 1.02 -4.72 0.76
C TYR A 84 1.57 -4.14 2.07
N GLU A 85 2.79 -3.62 2.06
CA GLU A 85 3.35 -2.90 3.21
C GLU A 85 2.47 -1.72 3.62
N TRP A 86 2.18 -0.85 2.66
CA TRP A 86 1.51 0.41 2.90
C TRP A 86 0.06 0.25 3.34
N VAL A 87 -0.67 -0.70 2.75
CA VAL A 87 -2.05 -0.99 3.15
C VAL A 87 -2.10 -1.50 4.59
N ASN A 88 -1.21 -2.44 4.96
CA ASN A 88 -1.15 -2.95 6.32
C ASN A 88 -0.75 -1.86 7.32
N LEU A 89 0.25 -1.03 7.01
CA LEU A 89 0.60 0.12 7.86
C LEU A 89 -0.56 1.13 7.97
N ALA A 90 -1.31 1.35 6.90
CA ALA A 90 -2.50 2.20 6.93
C ALA A 90 -3.60 1.63 7.85
N LYS A 91 -3.87 0.32 7.79
CA LYS A 91 -4.77 -0.37 8.74
C LYS A 91 -4.28 -0.30 10.18
N ALA A 92 -2.96 -0.40 10.40
CA ALA A 92 -2.38 -0.21 11.73
C ALA A 92 -2.68 1.19 12.26
N ILE A 93 -2.53 2.22 11.42
CA ILE A 93 -2.85 3.61 11.78
C ILE A 93 -4.35 3.79 12.09
N GLU A 94 -5.26 3.20 11.33
CA GLU A 94 -6.69 3.20 11.67
C GLU A 94 -6.94 2.60 13.05
N SER A 95 -6.31 1.45 13.32
CA SER A 95 -6.42 0.76 14.61
C SER A 95 -5.89 1.62 15.76
N LEU A 96 -4.77 2.32 15.57
CA LEU A 96 -4.23 3.26 16.56
C LEU A 96 -5.19 4.42 16.84
N LYS A 97 -5.82 4.99 15.82
CA LYS A 97 -6.82 6.07 15.99
C LYS A 97 -8.05 5.59 16.76
N MET A 98 -8.39 4.31 16.67
CA MET A 98 -9.46 3.66 17.43
C MET A 98 -8.99 3.17 18.81
N ASN A 99 -7.75 3.49 19.22
CA ASN A 99 -7.12 3.01 20.44
C ASN A 99 -7.04 1.48 20.56
N ASN A 100 -7.10 0.77 19.42
CA ASN A 100 -6.98 -0.68 19.35
C ASN A 100 -5.52 -1.07 19.08
N ILE A 101 -4.74 -1.08 20.16
CA ILE A 101 -3.29 -1.31 20.10
C ILE A 101 -2.96 -2.73 19.63
N ASP A 102 -3.74 -3.73 20.02
CA ASP A 102 -3.50 -5.12 19.65
C ASP A 102 -3.66 -5.32 18.14
N GLN A 103 -4.72 -4.77 17.54
CA GLN A 103 -4.89 -4.81 16.09
C GLN A 103 -3.82 -4.01 15.36
N ALA A 104 -3.41 -2.85 15.91
CA ALA A 104 -2.31 -2.09 15.33
C ALA A 104 -1.02 -2.92 15.23
N ARG A 105 -0.68 -3.68 16.28
CA ARG A 105 0.48 -4.59 16.29
C ARG A 105 0.36 -5.68 15.24
N VAL A 106 -0.81 -6.30 15.11
CA VAL A 106 -1.06 -7.34 14.08
C VAL A 106 -0.76 -6.78 12.68
N TYR A 107 -1.29 -5.60 12.35
CA TYR A 107 -1.08 -5.01 11.03
C TYR A 107 0.35 -4.49 10.81
N ILE A 108 1.04 -4.02 11.86
CA ILE A 108 2.47 -3.68 11.77
C ILE A 108 3.28 -4.92 11.39
N GLU A 109 3.04 -6.06 12.05
CA GLU A 109 3.76 -7.29 11.77
C GLU A 109 3.43 -7.85 10.38
N LYS A 110 2.14 -7.83 9.97
CA LYS A 110 1.76 -8.19 8.59
C LYS A 110 2.53 -7.37 7.56
N SER A 111 2.73 -6.06 7.78
CA SER A 111 3.47 -5.23 6.83
C SER A 111 4.92 -5.68 6.60
N ARG A 112 5.52 -6.46 7.52
CA ARG A 112 6.87 -7.04 7.38
C ARG A 112 6.89 -8.29 6.51
N GLU A 113 5.77 -8.97 6.32
CA GLU A 113 5.68 -10.23 5.59
C GLU A 113 6.02 -10.07 4.12
N TRP A 114 6.47 -11.14 3.47
CA TRP A 114 6.73 -11.18 2.02
C TRP A 114 5.91 -12.31 1.40
N PRO A 115 4.61 -12.08 1.16
CA PRO A 115 3.72 -13.11 0.65
C PRO A 115 4.20 -13.62 -0.72
N LYS A 116 4.35 -14.94 -0.85
CA LYS A 116 4.89 -15.57 -2.08
C LYS A 116 4.07 -15.24 -3.32
N ASN A 117 2.76 -15.09 -3.16
CA ASN A 117 1.82 -14.77 -4.23
C ASN A 117 1.99 -13.35 -4.80
N LEU A 118 2.80 -12.49 -4.16
CA LEU A 118 3.15 -11.17 -4.67
C LEU A 118 4.41 -11.17 -5.55
N GLY A 119 4.97 -12.35 -5.85
CA GLY A 119 5.99 -12.52 -6.90
C GLY A 119 7.40 -12.07 -6.52
N ILE A 120 7.63 -11.68 -5.26
CA ILE A 120 8.95 -11.26 -4.77
C ILE A 120 9.22 -11.83 -3.37
N GLY A 121 10.43 -12.38 -3.19
CA GLY A 121 10.91 -12.89 -1.92
C GLY A 121 11.57 -11.82 -1.05
N LYS A 122 11.72 -12.10 0.25
CA LYS A 122 12.37 -11.19 1.21
C LYS A 122 13.84 -10.93 0.81
N PRO A 123 14.26 -9.67 0.64
CA PRO A 123 15.66 -9.34 0.38
C PRO A 123 16.49 -9.58 1.65
N TYR A 124 17.82 -9.64 1.49
CA TYR A 124 18.73 -9.88 2.62
C TYR A 124 18.59 -8.85 3.75
N ASN A 125 18.40 -7.57 3.40
CA ASN A 125 18.27 -6.48 4.37
C ASN A 125 17.12 -5.54 3.98
N PRO A 126 15.86 -5.87 4.31
CA PRO A 126 14.72 -5.00 4.03
C PRO A 126 14.71 -3.76 4.95
N ASP A 127 14.25 -2.62 4.42
CA ASP A 127 13.95 -1.46 5.25
C ASP A 127 12.66 -1.73 6.04
N GLU A 128 12.80 -2.03 7.32
CA GLU A 128 11.68 -2.21 8.25
C GLU A 128 11.69 -1.12 9.35
N SER A 129 12.31 0.03 9.06
CA SER A 129 12.54 1.11 10.05
C SER A 129 11.22 1.65 10.59
N LEU A 130 10.24 1.86 9.71
CA LEU A 130 8.94 2.43 10.08
C LEU A 130 8.18 1.53 11.06
N GLN A 131 8.13 0.24 10.77
CA GLN A 131 7.57 -0.79 11.64
C GLN A 131 8.33 -0.85 12.97
N GLY A 132 9.66 -0.75 12.92
CA GLY A 132 10.52 -0.70 14.10
C GLY A 132 10.19 0.46 15.03
N TYR A 133 10.09 1.68 14.49
CA TYR A 133 9.74 2.87 15.27
C TYR A 133 8.33 2.77 15.89
N LEU A 134 7.36 2.27 15.12
CA LEU A 134 6.01 2.04 15.62
C LEU A 134 6.00 1.02 16.75
N ASN A 135 6.68 -0.11 16.62
CA ASN A 135 6.75 -1.12 17.68
C ASN A 135 7.41 -0.58 18.96
N LYS A 136 8.53 0.14 18.84
CA LYS A 136 9.17 0.80 19.99
C LYS A 136 8.22 1.76 20.70
N PHE A 137 7.46 2.54 19.94
CA PHE A 137 6.45 3.45 20.50
C PHE A 137 5.34 2.68 21.23
N LEU A 138 4.79 1.64 20.62
CA LEU A 138 3.72 0.83 21.24
C LEU A 138 4.22 0.07 22.48
N ASN A 139 5.50 -0.30 22.53
CA ASN A 139 6.16 -0.90 23.68
C ASN A 139 6.54 0.11 24.77
N LYS A 140 6.30 1.41 24.55
CA LYS A 140 6.70 2.50 25.44
C LYS A 140 8.23 2.60 25.64
N GLU A 141 9.01 2.14 24.66
CA GLU A 141 10.47 2.25 24.65
C GLU A 141 10.95 3.63 24.18
N ILE A 142 10.11 4.33 23.41
CA ILE A 142 10.34 5.71 22.99
C ILE A 142 9.11 6.56 23.27
N SER A 143 9.35 7.83 23.58
CA SER A 143 8.31 8.83 23.71
C SER A 143 7.69 9.18 22.34
N LYS A 144 6.50 9.78 22.39
CA LYS A 144 5.84 10.37 21.22
C LYS A 144 6.73 11.37 20.48
N ASN A 145 7.50 12.19 21.21
CA ASN A 145 8.37 13.20 20.61
C ASN A 145 9.54 12.56 19.86
N GLU A 146 10.13 11.49 20.42
CA GLU A 146 11.17 10.71 19.75
C GLU A 146 10.62 10.02 18.50
N LEU A 147 9.42 9.42 18.57
CA LEU A 147 8.76 8.83 17.39
C LEU A 147 8.59 9.89 16.28
N ILE A 148 8.02 11.06 16.59
CA ILE A 148 7.80 12.12 15.61
C ILE A 148 9.12 12.59 14.98
N LYS A 149 10.21 12.66 15.77
CA LYS A 149 11.55 13.00 15.28
C LYS A 149 12.04 11.97 14.24
N GLU A 150 12.00 10.68 14.56
CA GLU A 150 12.41 9.60 13.63
C GLU A 150 11.56 9.59 12.35
N LEU A 151 10.24 9.81 12.48
CA LEU A 151 9.32 9.89 11.35
C LEU A 151 9.64 11.08 10.43
N ASN A 152 9.93 12.26 10.99
CA ASN A 152 10.30 13.44 10.18
C ASN A 152 11.61 13.22 9.43
N LEU A 153 12.62 12.61 10.06
CA LEU A 153 13.89 12.26 9.40
C LEU A 153 13.68 11.28 8.24
N THR A 154 12.76 10.32 8.42
CA THR A 154 12.40 9.35 7.39
C THR A 154 11.62 10.00 6.25
N ASN A 155 10.69 10.91 6.55
CA ASN A 155 9.82 11.56 5.58
C ASN A 155 10.59 12.32 4.50
N ASN A 156 11.71 12.95 4.87
CA ASN A 156 12.58 13.68 3.94
C ASN A 156 13.16 12.81 2.81
N LYS A 157 13.13 11.48 2.98
CA LYS A 157 13.65 10.50 2.01
C LYS A 157 12.55 9.76 1.23
N LYS A 158 11.26 10.04 1.53
CA LYS A 158 10.12 9.34 0.93
C LYS A 158 9.31 10.30 0.06
N SER A 159 8.60 9.75 -0.92
CA SER A 159 7.71 10.50 -1.82
C SER A 159 6.37 9.76 -2.00
N GLY A 160 5.39 10.42 -2.61
CA GLY A 160 4.08 9.82 -2.88
C GLY A 160 3.38 9.30 -1.62
N TYR A 161 2.87 8.07 -1.69
CA TYR A 161 2.11 7.48 -0.59
C TYR A 161 2.95 7.26 0.68
N GLY A 162 4.24 6.96 0.56
CA GLY A 162 5.11 6.78 1.73
C GLY A 162 5.17 8.04 2.62
N SER A 163 5.20 9.23 2.00
CA SER A 163 5.13 10.50 2.75
C SER A 163 3.73 10.72 3.36
N LYS A 164 2.66 10.45 2.59
CA LYS A 164 1.27 10.50 3.10
C LYS A 164 1.08 9.59 4.32
N LEU A 165 1.64 8.39 4.29
CA LEU A 165 1.61 7.41 5.37
C LEU A 165 2.29 7.95 6.63
N ILE A 166 3.52 8.47 6.52
CA ILE A 166 4.25 9.04 7.66
C ILE A 166 3.48 10.21 8.28
N ASN A 167 2.96 11.13 7.45
CA ASN A 167 2.14 12.24 7.92
C ASN A 167 0.88 11.76 8.66
N ASN A 168 0.26 10.66 8.20
CA ASN A 168 -0.89 10.07 8.87
C ASN A 168 -0.53 9.43 10.20
N ILE A 169 0.66 8.81 10.34
CA ILE A 169 1.17 8.30 11.63
C ILE A 169 1.33 9.46 12.61
N ILE A 170 2.03 10.53 12.20
CA ILE A 170 2.25 11.71 13.04
C ILE A 170 0.93 12.30 13.54
N LYS A 171 -0.10 12.34 12.68
CA LYS A 171 -1.44 12.79 13.07
C LYS A 171 -2.15 11.83 14.02
N ALA A 172 -1.97 10.52 13.87
CA ALA A 172 -2.64 9.51 14.69
C ALA A 172 -2.08 9.44 16.12
N VAL A 173 -0.79 9.75 16.30
CA VAL A 173 -0.14 9.76 17.61
C VAL A 173 -0.20 11.13 18.30
N LYS A 174 -0.67 12.17 17.59
CA LYS A 174 -0.87 13.52 18.10
C LYS A 174 -2.08 13.61 18.99
#